data_AF-A0A923TCA1-F1
#
_entry.id   AF-A0A923TCA1-F1
#
_cell.length_a   1.000
_cell.length_b   1.000
_cell.length_c   1.000
_cell.angle_alpha   90.00
_cell.angle_beta   90.00
_cell.angle_gamma   90.00
#
_symmetry.space_group_name_H-M   'P 1'
#
loop_
_entity.id
_entity.type
_entity.pdbx_description
1 polymer ?
#
loop_
_entity_poly.entity_id
_entity_poly.type
_entity_poly.pdbx_seq_one_letter_code
_entity_poly.pdbx_strand_id
1 'polypeptide(L)'
;MNLVCSLHIEHVSPAGLSRREISRRPGSAEATEAATIASLRKWFFARKPDAGFILTDFPATLLQALVFAEWMDARDETFAAALAAPGASASVVEYYRTLGLLVEDGAPLAA
;
A
#
# COMPACT_ATOMS: atom_id res chain seq x y z
N MET A 1 -33.99 3.45 -6.66
CA MET A 1 -33.44 2.76 -7.85
C MET A 1 -32.07 2.24 -7.47
N ASN A 2 -31.91 0.92 -7.45
CA ASN A 2 -30.71 0.20 -7.02
C ASN A 2 -29.59 0.35 -8.05
N LEU A 3 -28.48 1.00 -7.67
CA LEU A 3 -27.18 0.85 -8.32
C LEU A 3 -26.13 0.81 -7.22
N VAL A 4 -26.04 -0.33 -6.53
CA VAL A 4 -24.80 -0.72 -5.86
C VAL A 4 -23.80 -1.02 -6.96
N CYS A 5 -23.18 0.03 -7.51
CA CYS A 5 -22.01 -0.11 -8.36
C CYS A 5 -20.98 -0.85 -7.53
N SER A 6 -20.59 -2.06 -7.97
CA SER A 6 -19.40 -2.73 -7.46
C SER A 6 -18.30 -1.67 -7.36
N LEU A 7 -17.82 -1.40 -6.15
CA LEU A 7 -16.77 -0.42 -5.94
C LEU A 7 -15.62 -0.80 -6.89
N HIS A 8 -15.29 0.05 -7.87
CA HIS A 8 -14.16 -0.16 -8.77
C HIS A 8 -12.86 0.03 -7.98
N ILE A 9 -12.58 -0.92 -7.08
CA ILE A 9 -11.41 -0.95 -6.22
C ILE A 9 -10.41 -1.92 -6.85
N GLU A 10 -9.23 -1.41 -7.19
CA GLU A 10 -8.14 -2.24 -7.69
C GLU A 10 -7.35 -2.84 -6.52
N HIS A 11 -7.23 -4.17 -6.49
CA HIS A 11 -6.38 -4.85 -5.51
C HIS A 11 -4.96 -4.97 -6.05
N VAL A 12 -4.00 -4.36 -5.35
CA VAL A 12 -2.62 -4.23 -5.82
C VAL A 12 -1.65 -4.70 -4.76
N SER A 13 -0.75 -5.60 -5.16
CA SER A 13 0.29 -6.14 -4.29
C SER A 13 1.65 -6.01 -4.99
N PRO A 14 2.73 -5.64 -4.27
CA PRO A 14 4.09 -5.56 -4.82
C PRO A 14 4.51 -6.82 -5.58
N ALA A 15 4.23 -7.99 -4.99
CA ALA A 15 4.54 -9.28 -5.59
C ALA A 15 3.76 -9.54 -6.89
N GLY A 16 2.52 -9.03 -6.97
CA GLY A 16 1.67 -9.13 -8.16
C GLY A 16 2.15 -8.25 -9.31
N LEU A 17 2.64 -7.04 -9.01
CA LEU A 17 3.23 -6.13 -9.99
C LEU A 17 4.60 -6.64 -10.46
N SER A 18 5.46 -7.07 -9.54
CA SER A 18 6.80 -7.60 -9.85
C SER A 18 6.74 -8.86 -10.72
N ARG A 19 5.73 -9.72 -10.50
CA ARG A 19 5.51 -10.92 -11.33
C ARG A 19 5.16 -10.58 -12.78
N ARG A 20 4.53 -9.42 -13.04
CA ARG A 20 4.21 -8.96 -14.40
C ARG A 20 5.41 -8.39 -15.13
N GLU A 21 6.48 -7.98 -14.43
CA GLU A 21 7.65 -7.31 -15.02
C GLU A 21 8.87 -8.23 -15.30
N ILE A 22 8.70 -9.56 -15.18
CA ILE A 22 9.60 -10.62 -15.69
C ILE A 22 10.89 -10.87 -14.86
N SER A 23 11.10 -12.16 -14.58
CA SER A 23 12.33 -12.89 -14.22
C SER A 23 13.62 -12.06 -14.22
N ARG A 24 13.98 -11.49 -13.07
CA ARG A 24 15.31 -10.95 -12.80
C ARG A 24 15.79 -11.51 -11.47
N ARG A 25 17.07 -11.93 -11.43
CA ARG A 25 17.74 -12.48 -10.25
C ARG A 25 17.50 -11.55 -9.04
N PRO A 26 17.25 -12.11 -7.84
CA PRO A 26 17.18 -11.28 -6.64
C PRO A 26 18.52 -10.57 -6.43
N GLY A 27 18.47 -9.23 -6.37
CA GLY A 27 19.59 -8.38 -5.97
C GLY A 27 19.71 -8.30 -4.45
N SER A 28 20.46 -7.32 -3.94
CA SER A 28 20.45 -6.99 -2.50
C SER A 28 19.05 -6.56 -2.03
N ALA A 29 18.79 -6.63 -0.72
CA ALA A 29 17.52 -6.22 -0.15
C ALA A 29 17.13 -4.78 -0.51
N GLU A 30 18.10 -3.85 -0.50
CA GLU A 30 17.91 -2.46 -0.92
C GLU A 30 17.53 -2.34 -2.40
N ALA A 31 18.16 -3.15 -3.27
CA ALA A 31 17.84 -3.16 -4.70
C ALA A 31 16.43 -3.72 -4.94
N THR A 32 15.99 -4.71 -4.17
CA THR A 32 14.63 -5.25 -4.21
C THR A 32 13.60 -4.25 -3.70
N GLU A 33 13.91 -3.50 -2.65
CA GLU A 33 13.06 -2.42 -2.13
C GLU A 33 12.92 -1.28 -3.16
N ALA A 34 14.03 -0.80 -3.72
CA ALA A 34 14.02 0.23 -4.74
C ALA A 34 13.24 -0.20 -6.01
N ALA A 35 13.40 -1.46 -6.43
CA ALA A 35 12.64 -2.01 -7.55
C ALA A 35 11.14 -2.07 -7.25
N THR A 36 10.77 -2.50 -6.04
CA THR A 36 9.38 -2.54 -5.57
C THR A 36 8.74 -1.15 -5.59
N ILE A 37 9.44 -0.16 -5.04
CA ILE A 37 9.02 1.24 -5.03
C ILE A 37 8.87 1.75 -6.47
N ALA A 38 9.83 1.47 -7.36
CA ALA A 38 9.77 1.92 -8.75
C ALA A 38 8.57 1.33 -9.52
N SER A 39 8.32 0.02 -9.37
CA SER A 39 7.18 -0.66 -9.99
C SER A 39 5.84 -0.12 -9.48
N LEU A 40 5.68 0.03 -8.17
CA LEU A 40 4.47 0.60 -7.56
C LEU A 40 4.27 2.05 -7.96
N ARG A 41 5.34 2.85 -7.99
CA ARG A 41 5.27 4.26 -8.43
C ARG A 41 4.74 4.35 -9.85
N LYS A 42 5.30 3.56 -10.76
CA LYS A 42 4.88 3.55 -12.17
C LYS A 42 3.39 3.20 -12.30
N TRP A 43 2.93 2.19 -11.57
CA TRP A 43 1.50 1.85 -11.53
C TRP A 43 0.65 2.98 -10.93
N PHE A 44 1.05 3.51 -9.77
CA PHE A 44 0.31 4.53 -9.02
C PHE A 44 0.12 5.82 -9.82
N PHE A 45 1.10 6.23 -10.63
CA PHE A 45 0.95 7.40 -11.49
C PHE A 45 0.23 7.10 -12.82
N ALA A 46 0.19 5.85 -13.27
CA ALA A 46 -0.54 5.45 -14.47
C ALA A 46 -2.04 5.20 -14.22
N ARG A 47 -2.45 4.92 -12.97
CA ARG A 47 -3.86 4.62 -12.65
C ARG A 47 -4.77 5.85 -12.75
N LYS A 48 -6.05 5.58 -13.01
CA LYS A 48 -7.12 6.59 -13.02
C LYS A 48 -7.35 7.15 -11.59
N PRO A 49 -7.43 8.48 -11.41
CA PRO A 49 -7.62 9.10 -10.09
C PRO A 49 -8.94 8.71 -9.41
N ASP A 50 -10.01 8.48 -10.18
CA ASP A 50 -11.34 8.20 -9.63
C ASP A 50 -11.55 6.74 -9.19
N ALA A 51 -10.53 5.88 -9.33
CA ALA A 51 -10.59 4.48 -8.94
C ALA A 51 -9.92 4.29 -7.57
N GLY A 52 -10.68 3.72 -6.62
CA GLY A 52 -10.12 3.31 -5.34
C GLY A 52 -9.14 2.16 -5.51
N PHE A 53 -8.28 1.93 -4.52
CA PHE A 53 -7.34 0.82 -4.53
C PHE A 53 -7.08 0.30 -3.12
N ILE A 54 -6.63 -0.94 -3.03
CA ILE A 54 -6.14 -1.57 -1.81
C ILE A 54 -4.71 -2.02 -2.07
N LEU A 55 -3.78 -1.59 -1.22
CA LEU A 55 -2.41 -2.08 -1.21
C LEU A 55 -2.26 -3.15 -0.13
N THR A 56 -1.77 -4.33 -0.51
CA THR A 56 -1.39 -5.38 0.44
C THR A 56 0.13 -5.57 0.45
N ASP A 57 0.67 -5.92 1.62
CA ASP A 57 2.12 -6.08 1.85
C ASP A 57 2.95 -4.82 1.55
N PHE A 58 2.29 -3.66 1.44
CA PHE A 58 2.92 -2.37 1.21
C PHE A 58 2.13 -1.25 1.87
N PRO A 59 2.79 -0.28 2.52
CA PRO A 59 4.23 -0.25 2.78
C PRO A 59 4.67 -1.26 3.86
N ALA A 60 5.80 -1.92 3.64
CA ALA A 60 6.40 -2.87 4.59
C ALA A 60 7.51 -2.25 5.45
N THR A 61 8.08 -1.11 5.01
CA THR A 61 9.14 -0.38 5.70
C THR A 61 8.75 1.07 5.91
N LEU A 62 9.41 1.75 6.87
CA LEU A 62 9.17 3.18 7.12
C LEU A 62 9.54 4.03 5.89
N LEU A 63 10.62 3.69 5.20
CA LEU A 63 11.01 4.39 3.97
C LEU A 63 9.91 4.29 2.91
N GLN A 64 9.32 3.11 2.71
CA GLN A 64 8.20 2.94 1.78
C GLN A 64 6.98 3.76 2.19
N ALA A 65 6.66 3.81 3.49
CA ALA A 65 5.53 4.59 3.99
C ALA A 65 5.71 6.09 3.73
N LEU A 66 6.91 6.62 4.00
CA LEU A 66 7.25 8.02 3.73
C LEU A 66 7.19 8.33 2.23
N VAL A 67 7.82 7.50 1.40
CA VAL A 67 7.80 7.68 -0.06
C VAL A 67 6.38 7.59 -0.60
N PHE A 68 5.54 6.72 -0.05
CA PHE A 68 4.15 6.60 -0.45
C PHE A 68 3.32 7.84 -0.06
N ALA A 69 3.56 8.41 1.12
CA ALA A 69 2.90 9.65 1.54
C ALA A 69 3.19 10.80 0.55
N GLU A 70 4.43 10.93 0.07
CA GLU A 70 4.79 11.92 -0.96
C GLU A 70 4.03 11.70 -2.28
N TRP A 71 3.71 10.45 -2.63
CA TRP A 71 2.94 10.17 -3.84
C TRP A 71 1.48 10.56 -3.69
N MET A 72 0.90 10.32 -2.51
CA MET A 72 -0.46 10.73 -2.17
C MET A 72 -0.58 12.25 -2.21
N ASP A 73 0.36 12.96 -1.58
CA ASP A 73 0.43 14.43 -1.61
C ASP A 73 0.56 14.97 -3.04
N ALA A 74 1.45 14.40 -3.85
CA ALA A 74 1.65 14.82 -5.25
C ALA A 74 0.40 14.65 -6.14
N ARG A 75 -0.56 13.80 -5.73
CA ARG A 75 -1.84 13.61 -6.45
C ARG A 75 -3.04 14.22 -5.72
N ASP A 76 -2.82 14.91 -4.60
CA ASP A 76 -3.86 15.43 -3.71
C ASP A 76 -4.87 14.33 -3.30
N GLU A 77 -4.38 13.10 -3.12
CA GLU A 77 -5.21 11.96 -2.75
C GLU A 77 -5.21 11.73 -1.23
N THR A 78 -6.39 11.41 -0.68
CA THR A 78 -6.54 11.16 0.76
C THR A 78 -6.43 9.68 1.08
N PHE A 79 -5.68 9.36 2.13
CA PHE A 79 -5.57 8.01 2.67
C PHE A 79 -6.83 7.65 3.48
N ALA A 80 -7.52 6.58 3.11
CA ALA A 80 -8.79 6.21 3.76
C ALA A 80 -8.58 5.45 5.07
N ALA A 81 -7.76 4.39 5.06
CA ALA A 81 -7.47 3.57 6.22
C ALA A 81 -6.25 2.67 5.97
N ALA A 82 -5.49 2.37 7.02
CA ALA A 82 -4.50 1.29 7.05
C ALA A 82 -4.96 0.18 8.00
N LEU A 83 -4.74 -1.06 7.59
CA LEU A 83 -4.92 -2.24 8.41
C LEU A 83 -3.55 -2.83 8.74
N ALA A 84 -3.19 -2.86 10.02
CA ALA A 84 -1.94 -3.48 10.44
C ALA A 84 -2.17 -5.00 10.60
N ALA A 85 -1.50 -5.78 9.76
CA ALA A 85 -1.48 -7.23 9.90
C ALA A 85 -0.60 -7.64 11.10
N PRO A 86 -0.88 -8.80 11.74
CA PRO A 86 -0.01 -9.35 12.77
C PRO A 86 1.44 -9.49 12.28
N GLY A 87 2.40 -8.91 13.01
CA GLY A 87 3.81 -8.91 12.64
C GLY A 87 4.26 -7.75 11.73
N ALA A 88 3.39 -6.76 11.48
CA ALA A 88 3.78 -5.51 10.83
C ALA A 88 4.92 -4.80 11.58
N SER A 89 5.77 -4.09 10.84
CA SER A 89 6.87 -3.33 11.42
C SER A 89 6.37 -2.24 12.37
N ALA A 90 6.88 -2.24 13.61
CA ALA A 90 6.46 -1.28 14.64
C ALA A 90 6.62 0.18 14.20
N SER A 91 7.67 0.50 13.43
CA SER A 91 7.90 1.85 12.91
C SER A 91 6.86 2.28 11.87
N VAL A 92 6.35 1.33 11.07
CA VAL A 92 5.27 1.61 10.09
C VAL A 92 3.96 1.84 10.82
N VAL A 93 3.65 0.99 11.82
CA VAL A 93 2.47 1.13 12.66
C VAL A 93 2.51 2.47 13.42
N GLU A 94 3.63 2.84 14.03
CA GLU A 94 3.77 4.12 14.72
C GLU A 94 3.54 5.31 13.77
N TYR A 95 4.13 5.27 12.58
CA TYR A 95 3.95 6.31 11.57
C TYR A 95 2.47 6.51 11.19
N TYR A 96 1.76 5.44 10.81
CA TYR A 96 0.34 5.56 10.46
C TYR A 96 -0.57 5.87 11.65
N ARG A 97 -0.14 5.56 12.88
CA ARG A 97 -0.83 5.97 14.10
C ARG A 97 -0.77 7.48 14.28
N THR A 98 0.37 8.11 13.96
CA THR A 98 0.46 9.59 14.00
C THR A 98 -0.45 10.27 12.99
N LEU A 99 -0.77 9.59 11.89
CA LEU A 99 -1.72 10.05 10.88
C LEU A 99 -3.19 9.81 11.29
N GLY A 100 -3.44 9.08 12.38
CA GLY A 100 -4.77 8.80 12.90
C GLY A 100 -5.56 7.73 12.13
N LEU A 101 -4.90 6.93 11.29
CA LEU A 101 -5.56 6.11 10.26
C LEU A 101 -5.26 4.61 10.37
N LEU A 102 -5.36 4.00 11.56
CA LEU A 102 -5.12 2.56 11.77
C LEU A 102 -6.27 1.81 12.43
N VAL A 103 -6.55 0.63 11.88
CA VAL A 103 -7.30 -0.46 12.54
C VAL A 103 -6.33 -1.64 12.70
N GLU A 104 -6.07 -2.03 13.95
CA GLU A 104 -5.17 -3.15 14.26
C GLU A 104 -6.00 -4.45 14.18
N ASP A 105 -5.66 -5.36 13.27
CA ASP A 105 -6.29 -6.69 13.23
C ASP A 105 -5.72 -7.52 14.39
N GLY A 106 -6.42 -7.49 15.52
CA GLY A 106 -5.92 -8.09 16.76
C GLY A 106 -6.67 -7.71 18.04
N ALA A 107 -7.75 -6.93 17.97
CA ALA A 107 -8.69 -6.90 19.09
C ALA A 107 -9.48 -8.23 19.07
N PRO A 108 -9.31 -9.14 20.05
CA PRO A 108 -10.27 -10.23 20.19
C PRO A 108 -11.63 -9.56 20.38
N LEU A 109 -12.60 -9.92 19.53
CA LEU A 109 -14.00 -9.72 19.83
C LEU A 109 -14.25 -10.46 21.14
N ALA A 110 -14.21 -9.73 22.26
CA ALA A 110 -14.70 -10.23 23.53
C ALA A 110 -16.18 -10.54 23.30
N ALA A 111 -16.51 -11.83 23.40
CA ALA A 111 -17.82 -12.41 23.24
C ALA A 111 -18.86 -11.81 24.21
#